data_AF-A0A7K3S2L0-F1
#
_entry.id   AF-A0A7K3S2L0-F1
#
_cell.length_a   1.000
_cell.length_b   1.000
_cell.length_c   1.000
_cell.angle_alpha   90.00
_cell.angle_beta   90.00
_cell.angle_gamma   90.00
#
_symmetry.space_group_name_H-M   'P 1'
#
loop_
_entity.id
_entity.type
_entity.pdbx_description
1 polymer ?
#
loop_
_entity_poly.entity_id
_entity_poly.type
_entity_poly.pdbx_seq_one_letter_code
_entity_poly.pdbx_strand_id
1 'polypeptide(L)'
;MVARLGRPFADDAEATKTAAFIEDATALVCDYCGTDFQQPTWEAVPGTVKAAVCAEVIRWLSVSPGTVMEKTGDLQVEYAQTAFTSGLSEAAKSMLVRYRKRLGSVPLTTWTEVIDGAV
;
A
#
# COMPACT_ATOMS: atom_id res chain seq x y z
N MET A 1 -21.32 11.05 -4.71
CA MET A 1 -20.69 9.96 -3.92
C MET A 1 -20.40 10.47 -2.50
N VAL A 2 -21.42 10.65 -1.65
CA VAL A 2 -21.32 11.49 -0.43
C VAL A 2 -22.10 10.87 0.77
N ALA A 3 -21.85 9.62 1.13
CA ALA A 3 -22.53 9.04 2.32
C ALA A 3 -21.75 7.97 3.12
N ARG A 4 -20.45 7.76 2.88
CA ARG A 4 -19.69 6.67 3.53
C ARG A 4 -18.59 7.11 4.52
N LEU A 5 -18.35 8.41 4.71
CA LEU A 5 -17.18 8.91 5.44
C LEU A 5 -17.36 9.09 6.98
N GLY A 6 -18.42 8.54 7.59
CA GLY A 6 -18.67 8.73 9.02
C GLY A 6 -19.55 7.69 9.72
N ARG A 7 -19.82 6.56 9.07
CA ARG A 7 -20.52 5.43 9.70
C ARG A 7 -19.51 4.68 10.60
N PRO A 8 -19.81 4.44 11.88
CA PRO A 8 -19.02 3.50 12.67
C PRO A 8 -19.05 2.12 12.01
N PHE A 9 -17.94 1.38 12.08
CA PHE A 9 -17.86 0.01 11.57
C PHE A 9 -19.03 -0.80 12.14
N ALA A 10 -19.78 -1.46 11.26
CA ALA A 10 -21.02 -2.12 11.69
C ALA A 10 -20.77 -3.46 12.36
N ASP A 11 -19.63 -4.08 12.10
CA ASP A 11 -19.23 -5.36 12.67
C ASP A 11 -17.69 -5.45 12.82
N ASP A 12 -17.25 -6.44 13.61
CA ASP A 12 -15.83 -6.73 13.83
C ASP A 12 -15.12 -7.20 12.55
N ALA A 13 -15.87 -7.71 11.57
CA ALA A 13 -15.33 -8.16 10.30
C ALA A 13 -14.89 -6.98 9.42
N GLU A 14 -15.67 -5.89 9.38
CA GLU A 14 -15.37 -4.64 8.68
C GLU A 14 -14.15 -3.97 9.32
N ALA A 15 -14.05 -4.00 10.65
CA ALA A 15 -12.87 -3.52 11.38
C ALA A 15 -11.62 -4.36 11.06
N THR A 16 -11.73 -5.69 11.10
CA THR A 16 -10.63 -6.62 10.77
C THR A 16 -10.15 -6.44 9.34
N LYS A 17 -11.07 -6.32 8.38
CA LYS A 17 -10.76 -6.08 6.98
C LYS A 17 -10.07 -4.73 6.77
N THR A 18 -10.55 -3.70 7.46
CA THR A 18 -9.93 -2.36 7.38
C THR A 18 -8.51 -2.37 7.95
N ALA A 19 -8.28 -3.08 9.06
CA ALA A 19 -6.94 -3.25 9.63
C ALA A 19 -5.99 -3.95 8.66
N ALA A 20 -6.43 -5.03 8.00
CA ALA A 20 -5.64 -5.72 6.97
C ALA A 20 -5.28 -4.79 5.79
N PHE A 21 -6.23 -3.97 5.32
CA PHE A 21 -5.95 -2.99 4.28
C PHE A 21 -4.97 -1.89 4.72
N ILE A 22 -5.01 -1.47 5.98
CA ILE A 22 -4.03 -0.51 6.50
C ILE A 22 -2.63 -1.14 6.50
N GLU A 23 -2.52 -2.40 6.93
CA GLU A 23 -1.24 -3.14 6.94
C GLU A 23 -0.67 -3.27 5.52
N ASP A 24 -1.48 -3.73 4.56
CA ASP A 24 -1.09 -3.89 3.16
C ASP A 24 -0.67 -2.56 2.51
N ALA A 25 -1.46 -1.50 2.71
CA ALA A 25 -1.16 -0.17 2.17
C ALA A 25 0.14 0.38 2.78
N THR A 26 0.36 0.15 4.08
CA THR A 26 1.58 0.56 4.76
C THR A 26 2.79 -0.18 4.19
N ALA A 27 2.70 -1.50 4.01
CA ALA A 27 3.77 -2.31 3.43
C ALA A 27 4.16 -1.82 2.02
N LEU A 28 3.17 -1.55 1.16
CA LEU A 28 3.42 -1.03 -0.19
C LEU A 28 4.06 0.37 -0.18
N VAL A 29 3.65 1.24 0.74
CA VAL A 29 4.25 2.57 0.90
C VAL A 29 5.70 2.47 1.37
N CYS A 30 5.98 1.58 2.32
CA CYS A 30 7.33 1.35 2.83
C CYS A 30 8.27 0.80 1.75
N ASP A 31 7.79 -0.18 0.96
CA ASP A 31 8.52 -0.73 -0.18
C ASP A 31 8.81 0.35 -1.23
N TYR A 32 7.78 1.11 -1.63
CA TYR A 32 7.94 2.18 -2.63
C TYR A 32 8.91 3.28 -2.17
N CYS A 33 8.88 3.65 -0.89
CA CYS A 33 9.77 4.68 -0.35
C CYS A 33 11.19 4.13 -0.05
N GLY A 34 11.33 2.82 0.15
CA GLY A 34 12.57 2.19 0.61
C GLY A 34 12.91 2.55 2.06
N THR A 35 11.90 2.83 2.88
CA THR A 35 12.00 3.16 4.30
C THR A 35 10.74 2.71 5.02
N ASP A 36 10.89 2.27 6.26
CA ASP A 36 9.84 1.74 7.12
C ASP A 36 9.16 2.81 7.99
N PHE A 37 9.60 4.08 7.89
CA PHE A 37 9.15 5.21 8.69
C PHE A 37 9.03 4.88 10.19
N GLN A 38 9.92 4.03 10.72
CA GLN A 38 9.96 3.59 12.14
C GLN A 38 10.31 4.78 13.02
N GLN A 39 9.33 5.64 13.25
CA GLN A 39 9.42 6.76 14.16
C GLN A 39 8.81 6.35 15.50
N PRO A 40 9.39 6.83 16.63
CA PRO A 40 8.97 6.41 17.96
C PRO A 40 7.51 6.73 18.27
N THR A 41 6.90 7.67 17.54
CA THR A 41 5.48 7.99 17.67
C THR A 41 4.80 8.19 16.32
N TRP A 42 3.49 7.92 16.29
CA TRP A 42 2.69 8.08 15.08
C TRP A 42 2.68 9.55 14.62
N GLU A 43 2.76 10.53 15.54
CA GLU A 43 2.74 11.96 15.20
C GLU A 43 3.90 12.34 14.28
N ALA A 44 5.03 11.67 14.44
CA ALA A 44 6.26 12.00 13.75
C ALA A 44 6.28 11.50 12.29
N VAL A 45 5.41 10.54 11.93
CA VAL A 45 5.20 10.11 10.54
C VAL A 45 4.64 11.28 9.70
N PRO A 46 5.21 11.61 8.53
CA PRO A 46 4.74 12.72 7.72
C PRO A 46 3.27 12.61 7.33
N GLY A 47 2.54 13.73 7.42
CA GLY A 47 1.10 13.80 7.07
C GLY A 47 0.79 13.29 5.67
N THR A 48 1.69 13.50 4.71
CA THR A 48 1.51 13.01 3.33
C THR A 48 1.61 11.48 3.20
N VAL A 49 2.42 10.82 4.03
CA VAL A 49 2.50 9.35 4.08
C VAL A 49 1.18 8.80 4.62
N LYS A 50 0.69 9.37 5.72
CA LYS A 50 -0.62 9.03 6.31
C LYS A 50 -1.76 9.22 5.29
N ALA A 51 -1.77 10.35 4.59
CA ALA A 51 -2.78 10.64 3.58
C ALA A 51 -2.73 9.66 2.40
N ALA A 52 -1.55 9.24 1.95
CA ALA A 52 -1.39 8.26 0.88
C ALA A 52 -1.95 6.89 1.29
N VAL A 53 -1.65 6.41 2.51
CA VAL A 53 -2.22 5.16 3.05
C VAL A 53 -3.74 5.25 3.14
N CYS A 54 -4.29 6.33 3.71
CA CYS A 54 -5.74 6.52 3.80
C CYS A 54 -6.43 6.54 2.43
N ALA A 55 -5.81 7.18 1.43
CA ALA A 55 -6.36 7.24 0.08
C ALA A 55 -6.43 5.84 -0.57
N GLU A 56 -5.41 5.01 -0.38
CA GLU A 56 -5.43 3.62 -0.87
C GLU A 56 -6.48 2.78 -0.15
N VAL A 57 -6.56 2.88 1.18
CA VAL A 57 -7.56 2.14 1.96
C VAL A 57 -8.98 2.52 1.53
N ILE A 58 -9.28 3.81 1.38
CA ILE A 58 -10.58 4.28 0.88
C ILE A 58 -10.85 3.73 -0.53
N ARG A 59 -9.85 3.73 -1.41
CA ARG A 59 -9.96 3.18 -2.75
C ARG A 59 -10.26 1.68 -2.73
N TRP A 60 -9.54 0.91 -1.92
CA TRP A 60 -9.75 -0.55 -1.81
C TRP A 60 -11.08 -0.91 -1.18
N LEU A 61 -11.52 -0.16 -0.17
CA LEU A 61 -12.86 -0.28 0.41
C LEU A 61 -13.96 0.11 -0.59
N SER A 62 -13.70 1.06 -1.49
CA SER A 62 -14.66 1.47 -2.53
C SER A 62 -14.78 0.44 -3.65
N VAL A 63 -13.68 -0.26 -3.97
CA VAL A 63 -13.61 -1.28 -5.04
C VAL A 63 -13.96 -2.68 -4.54
N SER A 64 -13.90 -2.90 -3.22
CA SER A 64 -14.51 -4.04 -2.55
C SER A 64 -15.83 -3.62 -1.92
N PRO A 65 -16.90 -3.35 -2.71
CA PRO A 65 -18.22 -3.22 -2.11
C PRO A 65 -18.44 -4.52 -1.33
N GLY A 66 -18.56 -4.40 0.01
CA GLY A 66 -18.91 -5.55 0.84
C GLY A 66 -20.02 -6.30 0.14
N THR A 67 -19.74 -7.58 -0.12
CA THR A 67 -20.70 -8.61 -0.51
C THR A 67 -21.99 -8.04 -1.08
N VAL A 68 -22.05 -7.90 -2.41
CA VAL A 68 -23.32 -7.62 -3.08
C VAL A 68 -24.21 -8.83 -2.79
N MET A 69 -25.06 -8.70 -1.77
CA MET A 69 -26.12 -9.65 -1.48
C MET A 69 -27.17 -9.50 -2.58
N GLU A 70 -27.05 -10.31 -3.62
CA GLU A 70 -28.17 -10.55 -4.52
C GLU A 70 -29.01 -11.69 -3.94
N LYS A 71 -30.19 -11.35 -3.40
CA LYS A 71 -31.12 -12.36 -2.88
C LYS A 71 -31.96 -12.90 -4.04
N THR A 72 -31.48 -13.97 -4.70
CA THR A 72 -32.28 -14.71 -5.69
C THR A 72 -32.94 -15.91 -5.03
N GLY A 73 -34.21 -15.75 -4.63
CA GLY A 73 -34.95 -16.82 -3.96
C GLY A 73 -34.39 -17.17 -2.57
N ASP A 74 -34.14 -18.46 -2.31
CA ASP A 74 -33.60 -19.00 -1.04
C ASP A 74 -32.06 -19.19 -1.04
N LEU A 75 -31.37 -18.87 -2.14
CA LEU A 75 -29.93 -19.05 -2.24
C LEU A 75 -29.20 -17.76 -1.84
N GLN A 76 -28.40 -17.82 -0.78
CA GLN A 76 -27.42 -16.78 -0.44
C GLN A 76 -26.05 -17.23 -0.94
N VAL A 77 -25.49 -16.51 -1.92
CA VAL A 77 -24.13 -16.77 -2.40
C VAL A 77 -23.27 -15.57 -2.05
N GLU A 78 -22.35 -15.78 -1.11
CA GLU A 78 -21.36 -14.80 -0.70
C GLU A 78 -20.13 -14.91 -1.60
N TYR A 79 -20.01 -14.02 -2.59
CA TYR A 79 -18.78 -13.93 -3.39
C TYR A 79 -17.75 -13.09 -2.64
N ALA A 80 -16.77 -13.75 -2.01
CA ALA A 80 -15.57 -13.09 -1.54
C ALA A 80 -14.74 -12.66 -2.76
N GLN A 81 -14.92 -11.42 -3.21
CA GLN A 81 -14.00 -10.80 -4.16
C GLN A 81 -12.68 -10.59 -3.42
N THR A 82 -11.69 -11.44 -3.70
CA THR A 82 -10.29 -11.17 -3.36
C THR A 82 -9.95 -9.78 -3.88
N ALA A 83 -9.56 -8.87 -2.98
CA ALA A 83 -9.19 -7.53 -3.38
C ALA A 83 -8.05 -7.62 -4.41
N PHE A 84 -8.34 -7.26 -5.67
CA PHE A 84 -7.32 -7.09 -6.69
C PHE A 84 -6.44 -5.90 -6.28
N THR A 85 -5.40 -6.14 -5.49
CA THR A 85 -4.45 -5.10 -5.07
C THR A 85 -3.28 -5.07 -6.05
N SER A 86 -3.49 -4.44 -7.21
CA SER A 86 -2.46 -4.22 -8.24
C SER A 86 -1.43 -3.13 -7.88
N GLY A 87 -1.17 -2.91 -6.58
CA GLY A 87 -0.20 -1.95 -6.05
C GLY A 87 -0.76 -0.55 -5.76
N LEU A 88 0.15 0.38 -5.44
CA LEU A 88 -0.16 1.80 -5.19
C LEU A 88 -0.72 2.48 -6.44
N SER A 89 -1.69 3.37 -6.25
CA SER A 89 -2.20 4.23 -7.32
C SER A 89 -1.16 5.25 -7.78
N GLU A 90 -1.31 5.77 -8.99
CA GLU A 90 -0.44 6.84 -9.51
C GLU A 90 -0.53 8.13 -8.67
N ALA A 91 -1.71 8.42 -8.10
CA ALA A 91 -1.89 9.53 -7.18
C ALA A 91 -1.01 9.35 -5.92
N ALA A 92 -1.06 8.18 -5.28
CA ALA A 92 -0.21 7.89 -4.12
C ALA A 92 1.28 7.93 -4.48
N LYS A 93 1.68 7.36 -5.63
CA LYS A 93 3.08 7.39 -6.10
C LYS A 93 3.57 8.82 -6.32
N SER A 94 2.74 9.71 -6.88
CA SER A 94 3.09 11.12 -7.07
C SER A 94 3.26 11.87 -5.75
N MET A 95 2.44 11.55 -4.73
CA MET A 95 2.59 12.11 -3.38
C MET A 95 3.86 11.63 -2.69
N LEU A 96 4.24 10.36 -2.92
CA LEU A 96 5.35 9.69 -2.25
C LEU A 96 6.69 9.82 -2.98
N VAL A 97 6.72 10.31 -4.23
CA VAL A 97 7.93 10.38 -5.07
C VAL A 97 9.10 11.08 -4.40
N ARG A 98 8.82 12.02 -3.49
CA ARG A 98 9.81 12.79 -2.72
C ARG A 98 10.49 11.99 -1.61
N TYR A 99 9.84 10.94 -1.11
CA TYR A 99 10.36 10.06 -0.07
C TYR A 99 11.09 8.85 -0.64
N ARG A 100 10.93 8.60 -1.94
CA ARG A 100 11.57 7.49 -2.63
C ARG A 100 13.07 7.70 -2.68
N LYS A 101 13.84 6.74 -2.15
CA LYS A 101 15.29 6.68 -2.35
C LYS A 101 15.60 6.60 -3.85
N ARG A 102 16.29 7.60 -4.37
CA ARG A 102 16.80 7.60 -5.75
C ARG A 102 18.16 6.90 -5.77
N LEU A 103 18.35 5.96 -6.70
CA LEU A 103 19.67 5.40 -7.00
C LEU A 103 20.54 6.53 -7.57
N GLY A 104 21.50 7.01 -6.78
CA GLY A 104 22.33 8.17 -7.12
C GLY A 104 23.46 7.87 -8.10
N SER A 105 23.98 6.65 -8.11
CA SER A 105 24.93 6.08 -9.10
C SER A 105 25.40 4.71 -8.62
N VAL A 106 25.76 3.82 -9.54
CA VAL A 106 26.49 2.58 -9.23
C VAL A 106 27.89 2.72 -9.82
N PRO A 107 28.96 2.71 -9.01
CA PRO A 107 30.32 2.72 -9.54
C PRO A 107 30.61 1.38 -10.22
N LEU A 108 31.01 1.43 -11.49
CA LEU A 108 31.51 0.25 -12.22
C LEU A 108 33.00 0.09 -11.90
N THR A 109 33.36 -1.00 -11.23
CA THR A 109 34.76 -1.41 -11.07
C THR A 109 35.07 -2.51 -12.08
N THR A 110 36.00 -2.22 -12.99
CA THR A 110 36.55 -3.21 -13.91
C THR A 110 37.77 -3.86 -13.25
N TRP A 111 37.72 -5.17 -13.03
CA TRP A 111 38.87 -5.93 -12.58
C TRP A 111 39.78 -6.21 -13.78
N THR A 112 40.79 -5.38 -13.99
CA THR A 112 41.94 -5.75 -14.82
C THR A 112 42.91 -6.52 -13.94
N GLU A 113 42.96 -7.84 -14.10
CA GLU A 113 44.09 -8.63 -13.64
C GLU A 113 45.33 -8.14 -14.37
N VAL A 114 46.21 -7.42 -13.65
CA VAL A 114 47.57 -7.17 -14.11
C VAL A 114 48.28 -8.52 -14.00
N ILE A 115 48.46 -9.19 -15.13
CA ILE A 115 49.39 -10.32 -15.25
C ILE A 115 50.79 -9.71 -15.14
N ASP A 116 51.27 -9.58 -13.92
CA ASP A 116 52.63 -9.18 -13.61
C ASP A 116 53.54 -10.42 -13.76
N GLY A 117 54.56 -10.27 -14.60
CA GLY A 117 55.68 -11.21 -14.67
C GLY A 117 55.49 -12.45 -15.55
N ALA A 118 55.81 -12.32 -16.85
CA ALA A 118 56.42 -13.41 -17.60
C ALA A 118 57.69 -12.89 -18.27
N VAL A 119 58.78 -13.61 -17.97
CA VAL A 119 60.19 -13.49 -18.38
C VAL A 119 60.40 -13.06 -19.83
#